data_AF-A0A9W8YK24-F1
#
_entry.id   AF-A0A9W8YK24-F1
#
_cell.length_a   1.000
_cell.length_b   1.000
_cell.length_c   1.000
_cell.angle_alpha   90.00
_cell.angle_beta   90.00
_cell.angle_gamma   90.00
#
_symmetry.space_group_name_H-M   'P 1'
#
loop_
_entity.id
_entity.type
_entity.pdbx_description
1 polymer ?
#
loop_
_entity_poly.entity_id
_entity_poly.type
_entity_poly.pdbx_seq_one_letter_code
_entity_poly.pdbx_strand_id
1 'polypeptide(L)'
;MASTSAPTLTKASRCPPRSEARSQKPPTRWTTRLMPFFLLGVIGFACWALTGPICINFFFARHENGAATVFLVLHYIFLILMLSSYGRTLYVVNFIPGLVPLEPKLSLEAFYTRDVFTCRSDGLPIWCSDCQNWKPERAHHSGEIQRCVMKMDHYCPWAGGMIGETSFKFFIQFVSYTSMYCAVCLSAGAYVTSVLAREGNGTDAAAIVLIAVAAFFGLFSFTMASLSLRFCFINSTNIESLRGSDKVYQLAIRIPLNQTPNSESSSTGAVDYETVTFPRPDLDVSHTTQEGYSRPAAEHKFAIVKTEMGDNPWDTGSYYQNFKSVMGERVLLDWLLPLKMSPCCAYNGEYPVGPAVDRLRERLKK
;
A
#
# COMPACT_ATOMS: atom_id res chain seq x y z
N MET A 1 19.67 -23.22 36.26
CA MET A 1 20.37 -23.40 34.97
C MET A 1 19.34 -23.82 33.93
N ALA A 2 18.73 -22.85 33.24
CA ALA A 2 17.87 -23.11 32.08
C ALA A 2 18.57 -22.46 30.89
N SER A 3 19.14 -23.30 30.03
CA SER A 3 19.83 -22.88 28.82
C SER A 3 18.77 -22.45 27.80
N THR A 4 18.69 -21.15 27.55
CA THR A 4 17.96 -20.56 26.43
C THR A 4 18.82 -20.70 25.17
N SER A 5 18.82 -21.89 24.58
CA SER A 5 19.34 -22.08 23.23
C SER A 5 18.31 -21.54 22.23
N ALA A 6 18.79 -20.77 21.25
CA ALA A 6 18.00 -20.38 20.09
C ALA A 6 17.43 -21.65 19.40
N PRO A 7 16.17 -21.65 18.95
CA PRO A 7 15.59 -22.82 18.31
C PRO A 7 16.38 -23.18 17.05
N THR A 8 16.84 -24.43 16.98
CA THR A 8 17.49 -25.03 15.81
C THR A 8 16.56 -24.95 14.60
N LEU A 9 16.84 -24.00 13.71
CA LEU A 9 16.14 -23.72 12.46
C LEU A 9 16.35 -24.86 11.45
N THR A 10 15.44 -25.82 11.42
CA THR A 10 15.37 -26.81 10.33
C THR A 10 14.74 -26.18 9.08
N LYS A 11 15.52 -26.12 7.99
CA LYS A 11 15.14 -25.71 6.62
C LYS A 11 14.69 -24.25 6.45
N ALA A 12 15.65 -23.33 6.45
CA ALA A 12 15.46 -22.01 5.86
C ALA A 12 15.19 -22.15 4.35
N SER A 13 13.95 -21.95 3.90
CA SER A 13 13.70 -21.56 2.51
C SER A 13 14.42 -20.23 2.31
N ARG A 14 15.55 -20.24 1.59
CA ARG A 14 16.26 -19.00 1.28
C ARG A 14 15.28 -18.07 0.57
N CYS A 15 15.05 -16.90 1.15
CA CYS A 15 14.22 -15.86 0.53
C CYS A 15 14.69 -15.64 -0.92
N PRO A 16 13.77 -15.62 -1.91
CA PRO A 16 14.15 -15.47 -3.29
C PRO A 16 14.84 -14.12 -3.53
N PRO A 17 15.85 -14.05 -4.41
CA PRO A 17 16.48 -12.79 -4.79
C PRO A 17 15.44 -11.85 -5.41
N ARG A 18 15.76 -10.55 -5.49
CA ARG A 18 14.83 -9.54 -6.02
C ARG A 18 14.33 -9.87 -7.44
N SER A 19 15.17 -10.46 -8.27
CA SER A 19 14.83 -10.92 -9.64
C SER A 19 13.71 -11.96 -9.68
N GLU A 20 13.53 -12.71 -8.59
CA GLU A 20 12.60 -13.83 -8.46
C GLU A 20 11.45 -13.55 -7.49
N ALA A 21 11.28 -12.30 -7.06
CA ALA A 21 10.22 -11.87 -6.14
C ALA A 21 8.85 -11.79 -6.84
N ARG A 22 8.40 -12.93 -7.36
CA ARG A 22 7.08 -13.17 -7.96
C ARG A 22 6.32 -14.19 -7.11
N SER A 23 5.03 -14.38 -7.38
CA SER A 23 4.27 -15.40 -6.66
C SER A 23 4.92 -16.79 -6.78
N GLN A 24 5.18 -17.39 -5.63
CA GLN A 24 5.71 -18.74 -5.50
C GLN A 24 4.61 -19.79 -5.70
N LYS A 25 3.34 -19.42 -5.57
CA LYS A 25 2.20 -20.32 -5.83
C LYS A 25 1.94 -20.42 -7.34
N PRO A 26 2.08 -21.62 -7.96
CA PRO A 26 1.89 -21.80 -9.39
C PRO A 26 0.56 -21.24 -9.95
N PRO A 27 -0.62 -21.48 -9.34
CA PRO A 27 -1.87 -20.97 -9.90
C PRO A 27 -1.89 -19.44 -9.93
N THR A 28 -1.55 -18.79 -8.81
CA THR A 28 -1.48 -17.33 -8.74
C THR A 28 -0.49 -16.76 -9.75
N ARG A 29 0.68 -17.39 -9.92
CA ARG A 29 1.71 -16.96 -10.86
C ARG A 29 1.21 -16.94 -12.31
N TRP A 30 0.48 -17.97 -12.74
CA TRP A 30 -0.12 -18.02 -14.07
C TRP A 30 -1.24 -16.99 -14.22
N THR A 31 -2.13 -16.89 -13.23
CA THR A 31 -3.18 -15.87 -13.21
C THR A 31 -2.60 -14.47 -13.37
N THR A 32 -1.57 -14.11 -12.62
CA THR A 32 -0.88 -12.81 -12.70
C THR A 32 -0.30 -12.52 -14.10
N ARG A 33 0.14 -13.55 -14.84
CA ARG A 33 0.71 -13.38 -16.18
C ARG A 33 -0.34 -13.27 -17.28
N LEU A 34 -1.45 -14.01 -17.15
CA LEU A 34 -2.48 -14.06 -18.18
C LEU A 34 -3.49 -12.91 -18.05
N MET A 35 -3.72 -12.43 -16.82
CA MET A 35 -4.74 -11.42 -16.55
C MET A 35 -4.57 -10.12 -17.36
N PRO A 36 -3.36 -9.55 -17.53
CA PRO A 36 -3.20 -8.35 -18.34
C PRO A 36 -3.66 -8.52 -19.79
N PHE A 37 -3.41 -9.69 -20.40
CA PHE A 37 -3.85 -9.97 -21.77
C PHE A 37 -5.37 -10.13 -21.86
N PHE A 38 -5.97 -10.80 -20.89
CA PHE A 38 -7.42 -10.90 -20.78
C PHE A 38 -8.08 -9.51 -20.67
N LEU A 39 -7.56 -8.66 -19.77
CA LEU A 39 -8.07 -7.31 -19.59
C LEU A 39 -7.90 -6.45 -20.85
N LEU A 40 -6.78 -6.57 -21.58
CA LEU A 40 -6.60 -5.89 -22.86
C LEU A 40 -7.64 -6.33 -23.91
N GLY A 41 -8.01 -7.61 -23.95
CA GLY A 41 -9.08 -8.11 -24.80
C GLY A 41 -10.44 -7.49 -24.45
N VAL A 42 -10.77 -7.41 -23.15
CA VAL A 42 -12.00 -6.76 -22.66
C VAL A 42 -12.02 -5.27 -23.02
N ILE A 43 -10.90 -4.57 -22.84
CA ILE A 43 -10.76 -3.14 -23.20
C ILE A 43 -10.94 -2.97 -24.71
N GLY A 44 -10.33 -3.84 -25.52
CA GLY A 44 -10.46 -3.80 -26.99
C GLY A 44 -11.90 -3.98 -27.44
N PHE A 45 -12.62 -4.95 -26.87
CA PHE A 45 -14.06 -5.11 -27.11
C PHE A 45 -14.85 -3.85 -26.74
N ALA A 46 -14.60 -3.28 -25.56
CA ALA A 46 -15.30 -2.07 -25.11
C ALA A 46 -15.03 -0.86 -26.03
N CYS A 47 -13.79 -0.69 -26.51
CA CYS A 47 -13.43 0.35 -27.47
C CYS A 47 -14.19 0.18 -28.80
N TRP A 48 -14.23 -1.05 -29.32
CA TRP A 48 -14.97 -1.36 -30.54
C TRP A 48 -16.48 -1.11 -30.37
N ALA A 49 -17.08 -1.64 -29.31
CA ALA A 49 -18.52 -1.54 -29.04
C ALA A 49 -18.98 -0.09 -28.83
N LEU A 50 -18.20 0.71 -28.09
CA LEU A 50 -18.53 2.11 -27.87
C LEU A 50 -18.34 2.95 -29.15
N THR A 51 -17.23 2.77 -29.86
CA THR A 51 -16.90 3.63 -31.00
C THR A 51 -17.76 3.30 -32.23
N GLY A 52 -17.87 2.01 -32.57
CA GLY A 52 -18.58 1.56 -33.77
C GLY A 52 -20.10 1.51 -33.56
N PRO A 53 -20.64 0.46 -32.94
CA PRO A 53 -22.08 0.31 -32.73
C PRO A 53 -22.76 1.50 -32.05
N ILE A 54 -22.19 2.04 -30.97
CA ILE A 54 -22.85 3.10 -30.18
C ILE A 54 -22.62 4.49 -30.80
N CYS A 55 -21.38 4.94 -30.98
CA CYS A 55 -21.14 6.32 -31.42
C CYS A 55 -21.39 6.51 -32.92
N ILE A 56 -20.87 5.61 -33.78
CA ILE A 56 -21.01 5.74 -35.23
C ILE A 56 -22.37 5.27 -35.72
N ASN A 57 -22.73 4.02 -35.45
CA ASN A 57 -23.92 3.41 -36.06
C ASN A 57 -25.23 3.88 -35.41
N PHE A 58 -25.20 4.32 -34.14
CA PHE A 58 -26.39 4.84 -33.46
C PHE A 58 -26.38 6.37 -33.43
N PHE A 59 -25.45 7.03 -32.71
CA PHE A 59 -25.55 8.49 -32.53
C PHE A 59 -25.32 9.29 -33.81
N PHE A 60 -24.23 9.03 -34.56
CA PHE A 60 -23.96 9.77 -35.80
C PHE A 60 -25.01 9.49 -36.88
N ALA A 61 -25.47 8.24 -37.02
CA ALA A 61 -26.53 7.88 -37.96
C ALA A 61 -27.86 8.60 -37.68
N ARG A 62 -28.11 8.98 -36.42
CA ARG A 62 -29.30 9.72 -35.98
C ARG A 62 -29.08 11.24 -35.90
N HIS A 63 -27.93 11.73 -36.39
CA HIS A 63 -27.52 13.13 -36.32
C HIS A 63 -27.40 13.70 -34.89
N GLU A 64 -27.25 12.84 -33.89
CA GLU A 64 -27.04 13.21 -32.48
C GLU A 64 -25.55 13.49 -32.19
N ASN A 65 -24.93 14.33 -33.01
CA ASN A 65 -23.47 14.53 -33.05
C ASN A 65 -22.89 15.03 -31.72
N GLY A 66 -23.66 15.82 -30.96
CA GLY A 66 -23.24 16.33 -29.65
C GLY A 66 -23.04 15.20 -28.63
N ALA A 67 -23.99 14.28 -28.54
CA ALA A 67 -23.91 13.13 -27.63
C ALA A 67 -22.76 12.19 -28.03
N ALA A 68 -22.61 11.89 -29.33
CA ALA A 68 -21.49 11.12 -29.85
C ALA A 68 -20.14 11.72 -29.44
N THR A 69 -19.99 13.04 -29.62
CA THR A 69 -18.74 13.75 -29.31
C THR A 69 -18.41 13.67 -27.83
N VAL A 70 -19.38 13.89 -26.94
CA VAL A 70 -19.17 13.80 -25.49
C VAL A 70 -18.71 12.41 -25.07
N PHE A 71 -19.41 11.35 -25.52
CA PHE A 71 -19.04 9.98 -25.18
C PHE A 71 -17.66 9.60 -25.71
N LEU A 72 -17.32 9.97 -26.95
CA LEU A 72 -16.00 9.70 -27.53
C LEU A 72 -14.88 10.42 -26.77
N VAL A 73 -15.05 11.71 -26.46
CA VAL A 73 -14.05 12.50 -25.74
C VAL A 73 -13.81 11.92 -24.35
N LEU A 74 -14.87 11.67 -23.57
CA LEU A 74 -14.73 11.08 -22.24
C LEU A 74 -14.12 9.68 -22.29
N HIS A 75 -14.54 8.86 -23.26
CA HIS A 75 -14.01 7.52 -23.44
C HIS A 75 -12.50 7.53 -23.66
N TYR A 76 -12.01 8.31 -24.64
CA TYR A 76 -10.58 8.31 -24.95
C TYR A 76 -9.73 8.98 -23.86
N ILE A 77 -10.24 10.02 -23.18
CA ILE A 77 -9.56 10.62 -22.03
C ILE A 77 -9.36 9.56 -20.92
N PHE A 78 -10.43 8.90 -20.49
CA PHE A 78 -10.32 7.91 -19.42
C PHE A 78 -9.60 6.63 -19.86
N LEU A 79 -9.70 6.24 -21.13
CA LEU A 79 -8.93 5.13 -21.70
C LEU A 79 -7.42 5.39 -21.61
N ILE A 80 -6.96 6.58 -22.02
CA ILE A 80 -5.53 6.94 -21.98
C ILE A 80 -5.03 7.00 -20.53
N LEU A 81 -5.79 7.61 -19.62
CA LEU A 81 -5.44 7.69 -18.21
C LEU A 81 -5.43 6.31 -17.54
N MET A 82 -6.41 5.45 -17.85
CA MET A 82 -6.47 4.07 -17.37
C MET A 82 -5.29 3.24 -17.91
N LEU A 83 -5.02 3.26 -19.22
CA LEU A 83 -3.92 2.48 -19.81
C LEU A 83 -2.55 2.94 -19.32
N SER A 84 -2.33 4.25 -19.19
CA SER A 84 -1.07 4.78 -18.68
C SER A 84 -0.83 4.40 -17.21
N SER A 85 -1.85 4.53 -16.36
CA SER A 85 -1.75 4.15 -14.94
C SER A 85 -1.66 2.63 -14.73
N TYR A 86 -2.37 1.84 -15.55
CA TYR A 86 -2.25 0.38 -15.54
C TYR A 86 -0.85 -0.07 -15.97
N GLY A 87 -0.34 0.46 -17.09
CA GLY A 87 1.01 0.18 -17.58
C GLY A 87 2.08 0.56 -16.56
N ARG A 88 1.94 1.71 -15.89
CA ARG A 88 2.84 2.13 -14.81
C ARG A 88 2.76 1.18 -13.62
N THR A 89 1.56 0.77 -13.22
CA THR A 89 1.36 -0.20 -12.13
C THR A 89 2.06 -1.51 -12.47
N LEU A 90 1.81 -2.08 -13.65
CA LEU A 90 2.45 -3.31 -14.13
C LEU A 90 3.99 -3.20 -14.12
N TYR A 91 4.53 -2.08 -14.59
CA TYR A 91 5.97 -1.83 -14.56
C TYR A 91 6.51 -1.84 -13.12
N VAL A 92 5.90 -1.06 -12.23
CA VAL A 92 6.39 -0.93 -10.85
C VAL A 92 6.27 -2.24 -10.08
N VAL A 93 5.15 -2.96 -10.18
CA VAL A 93 5.01 -4.24 -9.44
C VAL A 93 5.98 -5.32 -9.94
N ASN A 94 6.36 -5.30 -11.23
CA ASN A 94 7.26 -6.31 -11.79
C ASN A 94 8.75 -5.97 -11.62
N PHE A 95 9.11 -4.68 -11.64
CA PHE A 95 10.52 -4.25 -11.65
C PHE A 95 10.96 -3.53 -10.35
N ILE A 96 10.01 -2.95 -9.60
CA ILE A 96 10.27 -2.18 -8.37
C ILE A 96 9.24 -2.51 -7.26
N PRO A 97 9.10 -3.79 -6.83
CA PRO A 97 8.04 -4.22 -5.90
C PRO A 97 8.17 -3.73 -4.44
N GLY A 98 9.10 -2.83 -4.12
CA GLY A 98 9.25 -2.28 -2.76
C GLY A 98 9.67 -3.32 -1.72
N LEU A 99 10.59 -4.22 -2.06
CA LEU A 99 11.04 -5.27 -1.14
C LEU A 99 12.03 -4.72 -0.11
N VAL A 100 11.96 -5.25 1.11
CA VAL A 100 13.01 -5.04 2.11
C VAL A 100 14.30 -5.69 1.61
N PRO A 101 15.44 -4.98 1.55
CA PRO A 101 16.73 -5.54 1.17
C PRO A 101 17.10 -6.75 2.03
N LEU A 102 17.69 -7.79 1.41
CA LEU A 102 18.25 -8.92 2.16
C LEU A 102 19.68 -8.61 2.62
N GLU A 103 20.45 -7.90 1.78
CA GLU A 103 21.82 -7.51 2.06
C GLU A 103 22.08 -6.05 1.63
N PRO A 104 22.82 -5.26 2.42
CA PRO A 104 23.16 -5.57 3.81
C PRO A 104 21.88 -5.70 4.64
N LYS A 105 21.87 -6.63 5.61
CA LYS A 105 20.77 -6.72 6.57
C LYS A 105 20.62 -5.38 7.30
N LEU A 106 19.38 -5.05 7.70
CA LEU A 106 19.19 -3.87 8.54
C LEU A 106 19.90 -4.12 9.86
N SER A 107 20.78 -3.21 10.27
CA SER A 107 21.38 -3.25 11.59
C SER A 107 20.35 -2.85 12.64
N LEU A 108 20.59 -3.25 13.89
CA LEU A 108 19.77 -2.79 15.02
C LEU A 108 19.91 -1.26 15.19
N GLU A 109 21.09 -0.71 14.84
CA GLU A 109 21.39 0.73 14.83
C GLU A 109 20.41 1.54 14.00
N ALA A 110 20.02 1.04 12.84
CA ALA A 110 19.05 1.73 11.98
C ALA A 110 17.69 1.99 12.65
N PHE A 111 17.36 1.27 13.74
CA PHE A 111 16.13 1.46 14.49
C PHE A 111 16.32 2.37 15.71
N TYR A 112 17.36 2.15 16.52
CA TYR A 112 17.55 2.93 17.75
C TYR A 112 18.12 4.34 17.51
N THR A 113 18.52 4.68 16.28
CA THR A 113 18.77 6.07 15.88
C THR A 113 17.48 6.86 15.62
N ARG A 114 16.32 6.19 15.52
CA ARG A 114 15.02 6.81 15.26
C ARG A 114 14.39 7.34 16.54
N ASP A 115 13.54 8.34 16.41
CA ASP A 115 12.78 8.88 17.56
C ASP A 115 11.64 7.96 18.01
N VAL A 116 11.09 7.17 17.08
CA VAL A 116 10.02 6.21 17.36
C VAL A 116 10.03 5.08 16.34
N PHE A 117 9.77 3.86 16.80
CA PHE A 117 9.56 2.69 15.95
C PHE A 117 8.64 1.67 16.61
N THR A 118 8.04 0.81 15.80
CA THR A 118 7.24 -0.34 16.27
C THR A 118 8.16 -1.43 16.80
N CYS A 119 7.86 -1.91 18.01
CA CYS A 119 8.67 -2.91 18.70
C CYS A 119 7.81 -4.05 19.24
N ARG A 120 8.50 -5.10 19.71
CA ARG A 120 7.88 -6.16 20.51
C ARG A 120 7.86 -5.76 21.99
N SER A 121 7.38 -6.66 22.83
CA SER A 121 7.31 -6.44 24.28
C SER A 121 8.66 -6.25 24.96
N ASP A 122 9.73 -6.78 24.38
CA ASP A 122 11.10 -6.62 24.86
C ASP A 122 11.80 -5.34 24.36
N GLY A 123 11.07 -4.47 23.66
CA GLY A 123 11.57 -3.23 23.07
C GLY A 123 12.42 -3.41 21.82
N LEU A 124 12.62 -4.64 21.33
CA LEU A 124 13.34 -4.87 20.08
C LEU A 124 12.44 -4.64 18.86
N PRO A 125 13.01 -4.22 17.72
CA PRO A 125 12.27 -4.14 16.46
C PRO A 125 11.63 -5.48 16.08
N ILE A 126 10.68 -5.46 15.17
CA ILE A 126 9.99 -6.69 14.76
C ILE A 126 10.91 -7.53 13.86
N TRP A 127 11.21 -8.77 14.25
CA TRP A 127 12.01 -9.71 13.45
C TRP A 127 11.15 -10.50 12.44
N CYS A 128 11.70 -10.80 11.26
CA CYS A 128 11.15 -11.79 10.34
C CYS A 128 12.01 -13.06 10.35
N SER A 129 11.45 -14.18 10.80
CA SER A 129 12.13 -15.49 10.77
C SER A 129 12.37 -16.00 9.34
N ASP A 130 11.47 -15.77 8.40
CA ASP A 130 11.64 -16.28 7.03
C ASP A 130 12.72 -15.52 6.26
N CYS A 131 12.77 -14.19 6.44
CA CYS A 131 13.78 -13.33 5.82
C CYS A 131 15.08 -13.24 6.61
N GLN A 132 15.10 -13.66 7.88
CA GLN A 132 16.22 -13.51 8.80
C GLN A 132 16.75 -12.06 8.82
N ASN A 133 15.82 -11.10 8.90
CA ASN A 133 16.10 -9.66 8.91
C ASN A 133 15.04 -8.91 9.75
N TRP A 134 15.40 -7.75 10.29
CA TRP A 134 14.47 -6.85 10.95
C TRP A 134 13.49 -6.24 9.95
N LYS A 135 12.24 -6.07 10.35
CA LYS A 135 11.19 -5.45 9.54
C LYS A 135 11.23 -3.94 9.75
N PRO A 136 11.46 -3.14 8.69
CA PRO A 136 11.17 -1.72 8.74
C PRO A 136 9.71 -1.47 9.11
N GLU A 137 9.40 -0.24 9.50
CA GLU A 137 8.02 0.17 9.81
C GLU A 137 7.07 -0.24 8.69
N ARG A 138 5.89 -0.74 9.08
CA ARG A 138 4.81 -1.13 8.14
C ARG A 138 5.19 -2.21 7.11
N ALA A 139 6.35 -2.85 7.26
CA ALA A 139 6.76 -3.94 6.38
C ALA A 139 6.14 -5.26 6.84
N HIS A 140 5.62 -6.04 5.90
CA HIS A 140 5.04 -7.35 6.19
C HIS A 140 5.66 -8.43 5.31
N HIS A 141 5.84 -9.63 5.88
CA HIS A 141 6.27 -10.79 5.11
C HIS A 141 5.07 -11.34 4.33
N SER A 142 5.24 -11.46 3.02
CA SER A 142 4.23 -12.06 2.16
C SER A 142 4.60 -13.52 1.87
N GLY A 143 3.77 -14.45 2.32
CA GLY A 143 3.88 -15.85 1.92
C GLY A 143 3.62 -16.10 0.43
N GLU A 144 3.06 -15.11 -0.30
CA GLU A 144 2.84 -15.22 -1.74
C GLU A 144 4.15 -15.11 -2.52
N ILE A 145 5.00 -14.14 -2.18
CA ILE A 145 6.29 -13.91 -2.85
C ILE A 145 7.50 -14.34 -2.02
N GLN A 146 7.29 -14.82 -0.79
CA GLN A 146 8.30 -15.24 0.19
C GLN A 146 9.30 -14.13 0.55
N ARG A 147 8.82 -12.89 0.67
CA ARG A 147 9.64 -11.71 0.98
C ARG A 147 8.89 -10.70 1.85
N CYS A 148 9.65 -9.94 2.64
CA CYS A 148 9.14 -8.73 3.28
C CYS A 148 8.98 -7.60 2.26
N VAL A 149 7.84 -6.91 2.31
CA VAL A 149 7.44 -5.82 1.42
C VAL A 149 7.18 -4.57 2.25
N MET A 150 7.73 -3.44 1.82
CA MET A 150 7.54 -2.13 2.42
C MET A 150 6.10 -1.67 2.25
N LYS A 151 5.48 -1.19 3.34
CA LYS A 151 4.09 -0.70 3.39
C LYS A 151 3.13 -1.62 2.63
N MET A 152 3.24 -2.93 2.89
CA MET A 152 2.53 -3.95 2.12
C MET A 152 1.01 -3.75 2.26
N ASP A 153 0.31 -3.73 1.13
CA ASP A 153 -1.14 -3.60 1.10
C ASP A 153 -1.80 -4.95 0.79
N HIS A 154 -1.56 -5.49 -0.41
CA HIS A 154 -2.06 -6.81 -0.80
C HIS A 154 -1.34 -7.33 -2.05
N TYR A 155 -1.48 -8.62 -2.33
CA TYR A 155 -1.11 -9.18 -3.63
C TYR A 155 -2.32 -9.14 -4.56
N CYS A 156 -2.19 -8.52 -5.74
CA CYS A 156 -3.27 -8.36 -6.70
C CYS A 156 -2.92 -9.03 -8.03
N PRO A 157 -3.57 -10.16 -8.38
CA PRO A 157 -3.36 -10.81 -9.67
C PRO A 157 -3.75 -9.92 -10.86
N TRP A 158 -4.78 -9.09 -10.71
CA TRP A 158 -5.27 -8.16 -11.74
C TRP A 158 -4.27 -7.05 -12.05
N ALA A 159 -3.56 -6.57 -11.03
CA ALA A 159 -2.54 -5.53 -11.16
C ALA A 159 -1.15 -6.10 -11.49
N GLY A 160 -1.02 -7.42 -11.66
CA GLY A 160 0.23 -8.05 -12.07
C GLY A 160 1.23 -8.33 -10.94
N GLY A 161 0.86 -8.17 -9.66
CA GLY A 161 1.77 -8.48 -8.56
C GLY A 161 1.45 -7.81 -7.22
N MET A 162 2.51 -7.52 -6.46
CA MET A 162 2.41 -6.97 -5.11
C MET A 162 2.06 -5.47 -5.12
N ILE A 163 1.01 -5.11 -4.38
CA ILE A 163 0.66 -3.72 -4.08
C ILE A 163 1.25 -3.35 -2.72
N GLY A 164 2.05 -2.28 -2.71
CA GLY A 164 2.72 -1.77 -1.51
C GLY A 164 3.23 -0.35 -1.73
N GLU A 165 4.24 0.06 -0.98
CA GLU A 165 4.77 1.43 -0.96
C GLU A 165 4.99 2.04 -2.36
N THR A 166 5.61 1.29 -3.26
CA THR A 166 6.03 1.78 -4.59
C THR A 166 4.88 1.86 -5.59
N SER A 167 3.89 0.97 -5.47
CA SER A 167 2.83 0.77 -6.48
C SER A 167 1.47 1.30 -6.07
N PHE A 168 1.20 1.52 -4.77
CA PHE A 168 -0.13 1.88 -4.27
C PHE A 168 -0.72 3.15 -4.90
N LYS A 169 0.10 4.18 -5.11
CA LYS A 169 -0.31 5.40 -5.82
C LYS A 169 -0.85 5.11 -7.23
N PHE A 170 -0.09 4.35 -8.02
CA PHE A 170 -0.47 4.03 -9.40
C PHE A 170 -1.67 3.09 -9.44
N PHE A 171 -1.78 2.20 -8.45
CA PHE A 171 -2.95 1.35 -8.27
C PHE A 171 -4.22 2.17 -8.02
N ILE A 172 -4.19 3.16 -7.11
CA ILE A 172 -5.32 4.10 -6.89
C ILE A 172 -5.74 4.76 -8.20
N GLN A 173 -4.79 5.34 -8.94
CA GLN A 173 -5.07 5.98 -10.24
C GLN A 173 -5.71 5.00 -11.22
N PHE A 174 -5.13 3.79 -11.36
CA PHE A 174 -5.64 2.74 -12.24
C PHE A 174 -7.09 2.36 -11.93
N VAL A 175 -7.42 2.03 -10.68
CA VAL A 175 -8.78 1.59 -10.34
C VAL A 175 -9.80 2.75 -10.42
N SER A 176 -9.38 3.98 -10.09
CA SER A 176 -10.23 5.17 -10.26
C SER A 176 -10.54 5.44 -11.73
N TYR A 177 -9.54 5.43 -12.62
CA TYR A 177 -9.77 5.64 -14.05
C TYR A 177 -10.52 4.48 -14.70
N THR A 178 -10.30 3.24 -14.25
CA THR A 178 -11.09 2.08 -14.69
C THR A 178 -12.57 2.25 -14.30
N SER A 179 -12.84 2.72 -13.08
CA SER A 179 -14.22 3.00 -12.63
C SER A 179 -14.89 4.08 -13.48
N MET A 180 -14.18 5.18 -13.80
CA MET A 180 -14.71 6.25 -14.65
C MET A 180 -14.94 5.78 -16.09
N TYR A 181 -13.99 5.03 -16.66
CA TYR A 181 -14.12 4.42 -17.98
C TYR A 181 -15.33 3.48 -18.07
N CYS A 182 -15.52 2.63 -17.06
CA CYS A 182 -16.69 1.75 -16.99
C CYS A 182 -18.00 2.53 -16.87
N ALA A 183 -18.03 3.63 -16.10
CA ALA A 183 -19.21 4.48 -15.99
C ALA A 183 -19.61 5.12 -17.34
N VAL A 184 -18.63 5.55 -18.15
CA VAL A 184 -18.88 6.05 -19.52
C VAL A 184 -19.46 4.93 -20.40
N CYS A 185 -18.85 3.74 -20.39
CA CYS A 185 -19.35 2.61 -21.18
C CYS A 185 -20.76 2.17 -20.78
N LEU A 186 -21.02 2.10 -19.47
CA LEU A 186 -22.30 1.72 -18.89
C LEU A 186 -23.39 2.74 -19.25
N SER A 187 -23.11 4.03 -19.08
CA SER A 187 -24.07 5.09 -19.39
C SER A 187 -24.43 5.14 -20.88
N ALA A 188 -23.43 5.04 -21.77
CA ALA A 188 -23.66 5.02 -23.21
C ALA A 188 -24.47 3.79 -23.65
N GLY A 189 -24.07 2.59 -23.21
CA GLY A 189 -24.78 1.35 -23.53
C GLY A 189 -26.21 1.34 -23.01
N ALA A 190 -26.43 1.77 -21.75
CA ALA A 190 -27.75 1.84 -21.14
C ALA A 190 -28.64 2.87 -21.85
N TYR A 191 -28.09 4.02 -22.24
CA TYR A 191 -28.82 5.02 -23.01
C TYR A 191 -29.34 4.45 -24.33
N VAL A 192 -28.43 3.91 -25.17
CA VAL A 192 -28.80 3.34 -26.48
C VAL A 192 -29.85 2.23 -26.32
N THR A 193 -29.63 1.31 -25.39
CA THR A 193 -30.57 0.22 -25.11
C THR A 193 -31.94 0.74 -24.71
N SER A 194 -32.00 1.80 -23.87
CA SER A 194 -33.25 2.41 -23.44
C SER A 194 -34.01 3.10 -24.58
N VAL A 195 -33.31 3.73 -25.52
CA VAL A 195 -33.93 4.38 -26.69
C VAL A 195 -34.47 3.31 -27.65
N LEU A 196 -33.66 2.31 -28.01
CA LEU A 196 -34.10 1.23 -28.90
C LEU A 196 -35.31 0.48 -28.34
N ALA A 197 -35.32 0.20 -27.03
CA ALA A 197 -36.46 -0.43 -26.37
C ALA A 197 -37.74 0.41 -26.44
N ARG A 198 -37.64 1.74 -26.32
CA ARG A 198 -38.80 2.66 -26.44
C ARG A 198 -39.32 2.76 -27.86
N GLU A 199 -38.46 2.58 -28.85
CA GLU A 199 -38.82 2.60 -30.27
C GLU A 199 -39.40 1.27 -30.77
N GLY A 200 -39.43 0.24 -29.91
CA GLY A 200 -39.82 -1.11 -30.31
C GLY A 200 -38.79 -1.80 -31.21
N ASN A 201 -37.56 -1.26 -31.29
CA ASN A 201 -36.47 -1.83 -32.05
C ASN A 201 -35.78 -2.94 -31.25
N GLY A 202 -35.21 -3.92 -31.96
CA GLY A 202 -34.36 -4.94 -31.34
C GLY A 202 -33.15 -4.31 -30.65
N THR A 203 -32.76 -4.86 -29.50
CA THR A 203 -31.59 -4.38 -28.76
C THR A 203 -30.31 -4.82 -29.43
N ASP A 204 -29.33 -3.91 -29.51
CA ASP A 204 -28.01 -4.23 -30.04
C ASP A 204 -27.26 -5.16 -29.05
N ALA A 205 -26.86 -6.34 -29.53
CA ALA A 205 -26.19 -7.33 -28.70
C ALA A 205 -24.86 -6.82 -28.14
N ALA A 206 -24.12 -5.99 -28.89
CA ALA A 206 -22.87 -5.41 -28.41
C ALA A 206 -23.13 -4.40 -27.28
N ALA A 207 -24.20 -3.61 -27.36
CA ALA A 207 -24.61 -2.71 -26.27
C ALA A 207 -24.98 -3.48 -24.99
N ILE A 208 -25.71 -4.59 -25.10
CA ILE A 208 -26.04 -5.45 -23.93
C ILE A 208 -24.78 -6.03 -23.29
N VAL A 209 -23.88 -6.60 -24.11
CA VAL A 209 -22.62 -7.17 -23.60
C VAL A 209 -21.75 -6.08 -22.98
N LEU A 210 -21.70 -4.88 -23.59
CA LEU A 210 -20.97 -3.74 -23.04
C LEU A 210 -21.52 -3.33 -21.66
N ILE A 211 -22.85 -3.27 -21.50
CA ILE A 211 -23.48 -2.99 -20.19
C ILE A 211 -23.07 -4.04 -19.17
N ALA A 212 -23.18 -5.32 -19.50
CA ALA A 212 -22.86 -6.40 -18.56
C ALA A 212 -21.38 -6.36 -18.12
N VAL A 213 -20.47 -6.19 -19.07
CA VAL A 213 -19.02 -6.08 -18.82
C VAL A 213 -18.71 -4.81 -18.02
N ALA A 214 -19.25 -3.65 -18.40
CA ALA A 214 -19.03 -2.39 -17.73
C ALA A 214 -19.62 -2.36 -16.31
N ALA A 215 -20.76 -3.01 -16.07
CA ALA A 215 -21.35 -3.14 -14.74
C ALA A 215 -20.48 -4.03 -13.84
N PHE A 216 -20.06 -5.19 -14.33
CA PHE A 216 -19.23 -6.11 -13.55
C PHE A 216 -17.87 -5.49 -13.16
N PHE A 217 -17.11 -5.00 -14.16
CA PHE A 217 -15.81 -4.39 -13.89
C PHE A 217 -15.94 -3.02 -13.22
N GLY A 218 -17.00 -2.27 -13.52
CA GLY A 218 -17.28 -0.97 -12.92
C GLY A 218 -17.57 -1.06 -11.44
N LEU A 219 -18.43 -2.01 -11.01
CA LEU A 219 -18.71 -2.23 -9.59
C LEU A 219 -17.43 -2.60 -8.82
N PHE A 220 -16.69 -3.58 -9.34
CA PHE A 220 -15.44 -4.01 -8.71
C PHE A 220 -14.41 -2.87 -8.62
N SER A 221 -14.22 -2.13 -9.71
CA SER A 221 -13.26 -1.01 -9.77
C SER A 221 -13.69 0.14 -8.86
N PHE A 222 -14.98 0.46 -8.79
CA PHE A 222 -15.52 1.49 -7.91
C PHE A 222 -15.29 1.15 -6.44
N THR A 223 -15.58 -0.09 -6.02
CA THR A 223 -15.34 -0.54 -4.65
C THR A 223 -13.86 -0.50 -4.31
N MET A 224 -13.00 -1.00 -5.20
CA MET A 224 -11.54 -0.97 -4.99
C MET A 224 -10.99 0.45 -4.96
N ALA A 225 -11.46 1.35 -5.82
CA ALA A 225 -11.07 2.76 -5.82
C ALA A 225 -11.48 3.45 -4.52
N SER A 226 -12.72 3.25 -4.07
CA SER A 226 -13.24 3.84 -2.84
C SER A 226 -12.46 3.34 -1.61
N LEU A 227 -12.17 2.04 -1.54
CA LEU A 227 -11.40 1.47 -0.44
C LEU A 227 -9.95 1.97 -0.44
N SER A 228 -9.30 2.00 -1.60
CA SER A 228 -7.92 2.46 -1.73
C SER A 228 -7.79 3.96 -1.42
N LEU A 229 -8.76 4.76 -1.86
CA LEU A 229 -8.84 6.18 -1.50
C LEU A 229 -9.05 6.36 0.00
N ARG A 230 -9.96 5.59 0.62
CA ARG A 230 -10.14 5.62 2.08
C ARG A 230 -8.82 5.33 2.80
N PHE A 231 -8.12 4.27 2.41
CA PHE A 231 -6.81 3.90 2.97
C PHE A 231 -5.74 4.99 2.77
N CYS A 232 -5.76 5.66 1.62
CA CYS A 232 -4.93 6.83 1.35
C CYS A 232 -5.24 7.98 2.32
N PHE A 233 -6.52 8.32 2.51
CA PHE A 233 -6.95 9.42 3.39
C PHE A 233 -6.70 9.14 4.87
N ILE A 234 -6.82 7.89 5.34
CA ILE A 234 -6.57 7.54 6.75
C ILE A 234 -5.13 7.07 7.02
N ASN A 235 -4.26 7.11 6.01
CA ASN A 235 -2.89 6.60 6.02
C ASN A 235 -2.75 5.19 6.64
N SER A 236 -3.60 4.26 6.19
CA SER A 236 -3.58 2.86 6.59
C SER A 236 -3.39 1.97 5.37
N THR A 237 -2.83 0.78 5.54
CA THR A 237 -2.91 -0.30 4.54
C THR A 237 -4.07 -1.24 4.84
N ASN A 238 -4.41 -2.09 3.88
CA ASN A 238 -5.36 -3.18 4.05
C ASN A 238 -4.92 -4.14 5.18
N ILE A 239 -3.63 -4.51 5.24
CA ILE A 239 -3.09 -5.37 6.31
C ILE A 239 -3.28 -4.75 7.69
N GLU A 240 -3.03 -3.45 7.82
CA GLU A 240 -3.22 -2.73 9.08
C GLU A 240 -4.70 -2.62 9.47
N SER A 241 -5.60 -2.56 8.50
CA SER A 241 -7.05 -2.48 8.72
C SER A 241 -7.71 -3.83 9.01
N LEU A 242 -7.14 -4.95 8.56
CA LEU A 242 -7.64 -6.30 8.84
C LEU A 242 -7.66 -6.65 10.33
N ARG A 243 -6.86 -5.95 11.15
CA ARG A 243 -6.83 -6.13 12.61
C ARG A 243 -8.03 -5.49 13.32
N GLY A 244 -8.89 -4.78 12.61
CA GLY A 244 -10.09 -4.17 13.16
C GLY A 244 -9.83 -3.02 14.13
N SER A 245 -10.86 -2.65 14.88
CA SER A 245 -10.84 -1.53 15.84
C SER A 245 -10.07 -1.83 17.12
N ASP A 246 -9.82 -3.10 17.44
CA ASP A 246 -9.10 -3.51 18.65
C ASP A 246 -7.57 -3.52 18.46
N LYS A 247 -7.09 -2.98 17.33
CA LYS A 247 -5.65 -2.91 17.04
C LYS A 247 -4.94 -2.02 18.06
N VAL A 248 -3.83 -2.52 18.57
CA VAL A 248 -2.92 -1.80 19.46
C VAL A 248 -1.51 -1.98 18.92
N TYR A 249 -0.76 -0.88 18.81
CA TYR A 249 0.63 -0.88 18.42
C TYR A 249 1.51 -0.73 19.65
N GLN A 250 2.59 -1.51 19.70
CA GLN A 250 3.64 -1.35 20.69
C GLN A 250 4.77 -0.53 20.07
N LEU A 251 5.10 0.59 20.73
CA LEU A 251 6.02 1.59 20.22
C LEU A 251 7.16 1.78 21.22
N ALA A 252 8.38 1.88 20.70
CA ALA A 252 9.54 2.37 21.42
C ALA A 252 9.67 3.86 21.12
N ILE A 253 9.42 4.73 22.10
CA ILE A 253 9.53 6.19 21.96
C ILE A 253 10.79 6.67 22.67
N ARG A 254 11.64 7.42 21.96
CA ARG A 254 12.89 7.93 22.52
C ARG A 254 12.62 8.90 23.67
N ILE A 255 13.33 8.70 24.79
CA ILE A 255 13.27 9.56 25.99
C ILE A 255 14.70 9.98 26.40
N PRO A 256 14.84 11.09 27.16
CA PRO A 256 16.12 11.47 27.77
C PRO A 256 16.71 10.35 28.65
N LEU A 257 18.04 10.19 28.65
CA LEU A 257 18.72 9.13 29.41
C LEU A 257 18.45 9.20 30.93
N ASN A 258 18.31 10.41 31.45
CA ASN A 258 18.04 10.71 32.86
C ASN A 258 16.57 10.53 33.27
N GLN A 259 15.64 10.39 32.31
CA GLN A 259 14.23 10.21 32.62
C GLN A 259 13.99 8.79 33.18
N THR A 260 13.38 8.69 34.36
CA THR A 260 13.00 7.42 34.99
C THR A 260 11.50 7.18 34.89
N PRO A 261 11.03 5.91 34.84
CA PRO A 261 9.62 5.60 34.97
C PRO A 261 9.02 6.22 36.23
N ASN A 262 7.77 6.66 36.14
CA ASN A 262 7.07 7.27 37.28
C ASN A 262 6.97 6.25 38.41
N SER A 263 7.66 6.52 39.53
CA SER A 263 7.70 5.61 40.68
C SER A 263 6.46 5.72 41.59
N GLU A 264 5.60 6.72 41.37
CA GLU A 264 4.40 6.94 42.18
C GLU A 264 3.20 7.37 41.32
N SER A 265 2.09 6.66 41.51
CA SER A 265 0.82 6.75 40.79
C SER A 265 -0.04 7.97 41.17
N SER A 266 0.52 9.18 41.13
CA SER A 266 -0.14 10.38 41.70
C SER A 266 -0.46 11.49 40.69
N SER A 267 -0.01 11.41 39.43
CA SER A 267 -0.46 12.33 38.37
C SER A 267 -1.54 11.69 37.49
N THR A 268 -2.73 12.28 37.45
CA THR A 268 -3.84 11.85 36.60
C THR A 268 -3.45 11.93 35.13
N GLY A 269 -3.25 10.78 34.48
CA GLY A 269 -2.96 10.65 33.05
C GLY A 269 -1.54 10.19 32.68
N ALA A 270 -0.66 9.91 33.65
CA ALA A 270 0.62 9.26 33.41
C ALA A 270 0.46 7.88 32.75
N VAL A 271 1.42 7.48 31.91
CA VAL A 271 1.51 6.14 31.30
C VAL A 271 2.50 5.33 32.13
N ASP A 272 2.14 4.09 32.47
CA ASP A 272 3.11 3.11 32.97
C ASP A 272 3.91 2.55 31.78
N TYR A 273 5.23 2.55 31.89
CA TYR A 273 6.12 2.12 30.80
C TYR A 273 7.41 1.50 31.32
N GLU A 274 7.88 0.49 30.59
CA GLU A 274 9.21 -0.07 30.75
C GLU A 274 10.21 0.71 29.89
N THR A 275 11.49 0.68 30.27
CA THR A 275 12.53 1.34 29.49
C THR A 275 13.58 0.37 28.98
N VAL A 276 14.02 0.58 27.75
CA VAL A 276 15.14 -0.15 27.14
C VAL A 276 16.17 0.84 26.66
N THR A 277 17.45 0.57 26.92
CA THR A 277 18.57 1.39 26.45
C THR A 277 19.38 0.59 25.43
N PHE A 278 19.68 1.23 24.30
CA PHE A 278 20.58 0.73 23.26
C PHE A 278 21.86 1.56 23.22
N PRO A 279 22.99 1.00 22.77
CA PRO A 279 23.19 -0.40 22.36
C PRO A 279 23.07 -1.37 23.54
N ARG A 280 22.55 -2.57 23.28
CA ARG A 280 22.33 -3.62 24.29
C ARG A 280 23.52 -4.57 24.34
N PRO A 281 24.28 -4.65 25.45
CA PRO A 281 25.49 -5.48 25.52
C PRO A 281 25.24 -6.97 25.25
N ASP A 282 24.03 -7.46 25.54
CA ASP A 282 23.61 -8.85 25.34
C ASP A 282 23.31 -9.21 23.88
N LEU A 283 23.12 -8.20 23.02
CA LEU A 283 22.78 -8.37 21.61
C LEU A 283 23.88 -7.90 20.65
N ASP A 284 24.90 -7.21 21.19
CA ASP A 284 26.03 -6.68 20.42
C ASP A 284 27.03 -7.80 20.09
N VAL A 285 26.60 -8.75 19.27
CA VAL A 285 27.46 -9.76 18.68
C VAL A 285 28.07 -9.14 17.43
N SER A 286 29.19 -8.44 17.64
CA SER A 286 30.23 -8.01 16.67
C SER A 286 30.02 -6.74 15.83
N HIS A 287 30.76 -5.69 16.24
CA HIS A 287 31.73 -5.01 15.36
C HIS A 287 33.15 -5.17 15.95
N THR A 288 33.75 -6.36 15.83
CA THR A 288 35.23 -6.47 15.78
C THR A 288 35.65 -5.99 14.39
N THR A 289 35.69 -4.67 14.20
CA THR A 289 36.44 -4.09 13.10
C THR A 289 37.92 -4.37 13.31
N GLN A 290 38.59 -4.82 12.25
CA GLN A 290 40.03 -5.11 12.24
C GLN A 290 40.92 -3.87 12.40
N GLU A 291 40.37 -2.70 12.77
CA GLU A 291 41.11 -1.50 13.12
C GLU A 291 40.55 -0.92 14.42
N GLY A 292 41.42 -0.85 15.43
CA GLY A 292 41.09 -0.60 16.83
C GLY A 292 40.70 0.83 17.19
N TYR A 293 39.57 1.34 16.68
CA TYR A 293 38.91 2.52 17.26
C TYR A 293 37.38 2.46 17.07
N SER A 294 36.70 1.60 17.83
CA SER A 294 35.24 1.65 17.93
C SER A 294 34.85 2.82 18.83
N ARG A 295 34.35 3.92 18.25
CA ARG A 295 33.64 4.93 19.05
C ARG A 295 32.45 4.23 19.72
N PRO A 296 32.22 4.38 21.03
CA PRO A 296 31.01 3.86 21.64
C PRO A 296 29.81 4.48 20.93
N ALA A 297 28.93 3.64 20.37
CA ALA A 297 27.68 4.11 19.77
C ALA A 297 26.92 4.90 20.85
N ALA A 298 26.34 6.05 20.46
CA ALA A 298 25.63 6.90 21.40
C ALA A 298 24.52 6.09 22.09
N GLU A 299 24.35 6.30 23.40
CA GLU A 299 23.28 5.63 24.14
C GLU A 299 21.92 6.26 23.81
N HIS A 300 20.94 5.43 23.51
CA HIS A 300 19.56 5.82 23.24
C HIS A 300 18.62 5.04 24.16
N LYS A 301 17.89 5.76 25.02
CA LYS A 301 16.87 5.19 25.90
C LYS A 301 15.48 5.37 25.30
N PHE A 302 14.66 4.34 25.42
CA PHE A 302 13.31 4.28 24.88
C PHE A 302 12.32 3.89 25.97
N ALA A 303 11.16 4.53 25.97
CA ALA A 303 9.97 4.09 26.68
C ALA A 303 9.18 3.12 25.79
N ILE A 304 8.84 1.95 26.34
CA ILE A 304 8.02 0.95 25.65
C ILE A 304 6.57 1.15 26.05
N VAL A 305 5.79 1.66 25.10
CA VAL A 305 4.39 2.03 25.33
C VAL A 305 3.46 1.35 24.32
N LYS A 306 2.17 1.31 24.66
CA LYS A 306 1.12 0.85 23.76
C LYS A 306 0.23 2.02 23.37
N THR A 307 -0.21 2.03 22.11
CA THR A 307 -1.24 2.97 21.66
C THR A 307 -2.60 2.64 22.29
N GLU A 308 -3.55 3.57 22.19
CA GLU A 308 -4.93 3.26 22.55
C GLU A 308 -5.54 2.32 21.51
N MET A 309 -6.64 1.66 21.87
CA MET A 309 -7.34 0.75 20.95
C MET A 309 -7.85 1.53 19.74
N GLY A 310 -7.49 1.07 18.54
CA GLY A 310 -7.93 1.67 17.28
C GLY A 310 -7.02 2.77 16.75
N ASP A 311 -6.05 3.23 17.54
CA ASP A 311 -5.12 4.29 17.11
C ASP A 311 -4.34 3.89 15.84
N ASN A 312 -4.07 4.89 14.99
CA ASN A 312 -3.16 4.77 13.87
C ASN A 312 -1.93 5.68 14.11
N PRO A 313 -0.75 5.12 14.45
CA PRO A 313 0.47 5.90 14.66
C PRO A 313 0.86 6.78 13.46
N TRP A 314 0.53 6.34 12.25
CA TRP A 314 0.93 6.99 11.00
C TRP A 314 -0.15 7.92 10.43
N ASP A 315 -1.32 8.02 11.06
CA ASP A 315 -2.28 9.06 10.69
C ASP A 315 -1.74 10.42 11.15
N THR A 316 -1.47 11.31 10.21
CA THR A 316 -0.90 12.64 10.51
C THR A 316 -1.94 13.63 11.06
N GLY A 317 -3.17 13.18 11.36
CA GLY A 317 -4.26 14.00 11.91
C GLY A 317 -4.98 14.85 10.86
N SER A 318 -4.63 14.72 9.59
CA SER A 318 -5.26 15.43 8.48
C SER A 318 -5.38 14.52 7.28
N TYR A 319 -6.61 14.28 6.83
CA TYR A 319 -6.88 13.50 5.62
C TYR A 319 -6.14 14.05 4.41
N TYR A 320 -5.99 15.37 4.32
CA TYR A 320 -5.26 16.00 3.23
C TYR A 320 -3.76 15.69 3.27
N GLN A 321 -3.13 15.76 4.44
CA GLN A 321 -1.71 15.45 4.58
C GLN A 321 -1.44 13.95 4.36
N ASN A 322 -2.30 13.08 4.88
CA ASN A 322 -2.27 11.65 4.60
C ASN A 322 -2.34 11.36 3.10
N PHE A 323 -3.29 12.00 2.41
CA PHE A 323 -3.41 11.87 0.96
C PHE A 323 -2.16 12.33 0.21
N LYS A 324 -1.62 13.51 0.56
CA LYS A 324 -0.39 14.03 -0.05
C LYS A 324 0.82 13.16 0.21
N SER A 325 0.89 12.50 1.37
CA SER A 325 1.97 11.56 1.69
C SER A 325 2.09 10.42 0.66
N VAL A 326 0.96 10.03 0.06
CA VAL A 326 0.89 8.99 -0.97
C VAL A 326 0.91 9.58 -2.37
N MET A 327 0.07 10.58 -2.65
CA MET A 327 -0.20 11.06 -4.01
C MET A 327 0.78 12.13 -4.49
N GLY A 328 1.42 12.87 -3.57
CA GLY A 328 2.30 14.01 -3.88
C GLY A 328 1.64 15.36 -3.66
N GLU A 329 2.41 16.42 -3.91
CA GLU A 329 2.01 17.80 -3.63
C GLU A 329 1.31 18.46 -4.83
N ARG A 330 1.69 18.12 -6.07
CA ARG A 330 1.18 18.82 -7.27
C ARG A 330 -0.11 18.18 -7.76
N VAL A 331 -1.22 18.90 -7.60
CA VAL A 331 -2.58 18.43 -7.95
C VAL A 331 -2.65 17.82 -9.35
N LEU A 332 -2.33 18.59 -10.40
CA LEU A 332 -2.54 18.13 -11.78
C LEU A 332 -1.52 17.07 -12.22
N LEU A 333 -0.24 17.25 -11.86
CA LEU A 333 0.83 16.37 -12.33
C LEU A 333 0.98 15.12 -11.49
N ASP A 334 0.98 15.25 -10.16
CA ASP A 334 1.25 14.13 -9.28
C ASP A 334 -0.01 13.31 -9.01
N TRP A 335 -1.20 13.91 -8.93
CA TRP A 335 -2.41 13.15 -8.59
C TRP A 335 -3.05 12.46 -9.79
N LEU A 336 -3.02 13.10 -10.97
CA LEU A 336 -3.68 12.56 -12.16
C LEU A 336 -2.75 11.71 -13.03
N LEU A 337 -1.48 12.10 -13.16
CA LEU A 337 -0.57 11.42 -14.08
C LEU A 337 0.33 10.40 -13.36
N PRO A 338 0.53 9.20 -13.94
CA PRO A 338 1.32 8.14 -13.34
C PRO A 338 2.83 8.30 -13.62
N LEU A 339 3.36 9.50 -13.44
CA LEU A 339 4.75 9.84 -13.83
C LEU A 339 5.75 9.72 -12.67
N LYS A 340 5.41 10.29 -11.51
CA LYS A 340 6.30 10.38 -10.34
C LYS A 340 5.95 9.32 -9.30
N MET A 341 6.99 8.69 -8.74
CA MET A 341 6.85 7.79 -7.58
C MET A 341 6.16 8.48 -6.41
N SER A 342 5.54 7.69 -5.55
CA SER A 342 4.94 8.19 -4.31
C SER A 342 6.01 8.85 -3.43
N PRO A 343 5.70 9.97 -2.75
CA PRO A 343 6.59 10.52 -1.71
C PRO A 343 6.87 9.51 -0.60
N CYS A 344 5.98 8.54 -0.37
CA CYS A 344 6.21 7.46 0.59
C CYS A 344 7.55 6.76 0.38
N CYS A 345 7.98 6.56 -0.87
CA CYS A 345 9.22 5.86 -1.19
C CYS A 345 10.49 6.60 -0.74
N ALA A 346 10.40 7.87 -0.35
CA ALA A 346 11.54 8.64 0.15
C ALA A 346 11.81 8.40 1.64
N TYR A 347 10.87 7.84 2.39
CA TYR A 347 10.99 7.66 3.84
C TYR A 347 11.88 6.48 4.23
N ASN A 348 12.21 5.55 3.33
CA ASN A 348 13.02 4.37 3.64
C ASN A 348 12.57 3.60 4.91
N GLY A 349 11.25 3.55 5.15
CA GLY A 349 10.68 2.92 6.34
C GLY A 349 10.66 3.80 7.60
N GLU A 350 10.81 5.11 7.46
CA GLU A 350 10.66 6.13 8.52
C GLU A 350 9.47 7.04 8.20
N TYR A 351 8.26 6.48 8.25
CA TYR A 351 7.06 7.23 7.90
C TYR A 351 6.74 8.27 8.99
N PRO A 352 6.18 9.44 8.60
CA PRO A 352 5.68 10.41 9.54
C PRO A 352 4.67 9.77 10.51
N VAL A 353 4.82 10.12 11.78
CA VAL A 353 3.85 9.80 12.83
C VAL A 353 2.96 11.01 13.10
N GLY A 354 1.83 10.79 13.77
CA GLY A 354 0.91 11.88 14.07
C GLY A 354 0.32 11.86 15.48
N PRO A 355 -0.90 12.40 15.67
CA PRO A 355 -1.41 12.77 16.99
C PRO A 355 -1.44 11.65 18.03
N ALA A 356 -1.59 10.39 17.62
CA ALA A 356 -1.55 9.25 18.53
C ALA A 356 -0.19 9.15 19.26
N VAL A 357 0.91 9.33 18.52
CA VAL A 357 2.26 9.31 19.09
C VAL A 357 2.53 10.58 19.90
N ASP A 358 2.03 11.73 19.46
CA ASP A 358 2.19 12.99 20.19
C ASP A 358 1.46 12.95 21.55
N ARG A 359 0.25 12.37 21.62
CA ARG A 359 -0.44 12.14 22.91
C ARG A 359 0.39 11.27 23.86
N LEU A 360 1.00 10.19 23.34
CA LEU A 360 1.87 9.33 24.14
C LEU A 360 3.11 10.09 24.63
N ARG A 361 3.76 10.90 23.78
CA ARG A 361 4.89 11.74 24.17
C ARG A 361 4.54 12.72 25.28
N GLU A 362 3.38 13.37 25.20
CA GLU A 362 2.92 14.28 26.26
C GLU A 362 2.64 13.55 27.57
N ARG A 363 2.07 12.34 27.52
CA ARG A 363 1.84 11.53 28.73
C ARG A 363 3.13 10.99 29.35
N LEU A 364 4.19 10.79 28.56
CA LEU A 364 5.52 10.40 29.04
C LEU A 364 6.27 11.54 29.74
N LYS A 365 5.84 12.80 29.57
CA LYS A 365 6.44 13.96 30.25
C LYS A 365 5.79 14.28 31.61
N LYS A 366 4.63 13.70 31.90
CA LYS A 366 3.86 13.86 33.14
C LYS A 366 4.20 12.77 34.14
#